data_AF-K6U4C8-F1
#
_entry.id   AF-K6U4C8-F1
#
_cell.length_a   1.000
_cell.length_b   1.000
_cell.length_c   1.000
_cell.angle_alpha   90.00
_cell.angle_beta   90.00
_cell.angle_gamma   90.00
#
_symmetry.space_group_name_H-M   'P 1'
#
loop_
_entity.id
_entity.type
_entity.pdbx_description
1 polymer ?
#
loop_
_entity_poly.entity_id
_entity_poly.type
_entity_poly.pdbx_seq_one_letter_code
_entity_poly.pdbx_strand_id
1 'polypeptide(L)' 'MNAQLAPHEVIEVRELISQEMLGIKKISASINMVNDEELKNFMQDSISSKKTALQNIQSVLS' A
#
# COMPACT_ATOMS: atom_id res chain seq x y z
N MET A 1 -13.50 -6.29 -16.83
CA MET A 1 -13.63 -4.98 -17.50
C MET A 1 -12.23 -4.59 -17.95
N ASN A 2 -11.90 -4.66 -19.24
CA ASN A 2 -10.64 -4.11 -19.75
C ASN A 2 -10.86 -2.62 -20.02
N ALA A 3 -10.77 -1.80 -18.98
CA ALA A 3 -10.67 -0.36 -19.16
C ALA A 3 -9.25 -0.07 -19.63
N GLN A 4 -9.08 0.29 -20.91
CA GLN A 4 -7.83 0.86 -21.37
C GLN A 4 -7.70 2.24 -20.72
N LEU A 5 -6.95 2.30 -19.63
CA LEU A 5 -6.57 3.54 -18.97
C LEU A 5 -5.85 4.44 -19.97
N ALA A 6 -6.22 5.72 -19.97
CA ALA A 6 -5.45 6.73 -20.66
C ALA A 6 -4.03 6.81 -20.08
N PRO A 7 -3.03 7.29 -20.85
CA PRO A 7 -1.65 7.32 -20.39
C PRO A 7 -1.43 8.04 -19.05
N HIS A 8 -2.18 9.12 -18.78
CA HIS A 8 -2.09 9.86 -17.52
C HIS A 8 -2.70 9.09 -16.34
N GLU A 9 -3.77 8.33 -16.56
CA GLU A 9 -4.37 7.46 -15.55
C GLU A 9 -3.41 6.31 -15.19
N VAL A 10 -2.67 5.77 -16.15
CA VAL A 10 -1.61 4.77 -15.87
C VAL A 10 -0.50 5.36 -15.00
N ILE A 11 -0.10 6.61 -15.24
CA ILE A 11 0.90 7.31 -14.42
C ILE A 11 0.37 7.49 -12.99
N GLU A 12 -0.88 7.94 -12.84
CA GLU A 12 -1.51 8.12 -11.53
C GLU A 12 -1.60 6.81 -10.75
N VAL A 13 -2.03 5.72 -11.40
CA VAL A 13 -2.11 4.39 -10.75
C VAL A 13 -0.73 3.90 -10.31
N ARG A 14 0.34 4.14 -11.10
CA ARG A 14 1.71 3.81 -10.70
C ARG A 14 2.21 4.65 -9.52
N GLU A 15 1.81 5.90 -9.43
CA GLU A 15 2.10 6.75 -8.27
C GLU A 15 1.40 6.21 -7.02
N LEU A 16 0.12 5.85 -7.12
CA LEU A 16 -0.63 5.25 -6.01
C LEU A 16 0.01 3.94 -5.52
N ILE A 17 0.45 3.06 -6.43
CA ILE A 17 1.21 1.84 -6.10
C ILE A 17 2.49 2.19 -5.34
N SER A 18 3.23 3.21 -5.80
CA SER A 18 4.48 3.64 -5.19
C SER A 18 4.27 4.19 -3.78
N GLN A 19 3.23 5.00 -3.58
CA GLN A 19 2.86 5.54 -2.28
C GLN A 19 2.47 4.44 -1.29
N GLU A 20 1.67 3.46 -1.69
CA GLU A 20 1.29 2.35 -0.82
C GLU A 20 2.51 1.48 -0.45
N MET A 21 3.38 1.18 -1.41
CA MET A 21 4.64 0.48 -1.13
C MET A 21 5.54 1.25 -0.16
N LEU A 22 5.66 2.57 -0.32
CA LEU A 22 6.42 3.42 0.61
C LEU A 22 5.82 3.41 2.01
N GLY A 23 4.49 3.48 2.13
CA GLY A 23 3.77 3.38 3.40
C GLY A 23 4.07 2.06 4.12
N ILE A 24 3.94 0.93 3.43
CA ILE A 24 4.25 -0.40 3.98
C ILE A 24 5.69 -0.46 4.49
N LYS A 25 6.66 0.02 3.69
CA LYS A 25 8.07 0.01 4.07
C LYS A 25 8.36 0.87 5.30
N LYS A 26 7.77 2.07 5.38
CA LYS A 26 7.93 2.97 6.53
C LYS A 26 7.45 2.31 7.83
N ILE A 27 6.23 1.76 7.81
CA ILE A 27 5.64 1.10 9.00
C ILE A 27 6.46 -0.15 9.35
N SER A 28 6.84 -0.96 8.36
CA SER A 28 7.64 -2.18 8.58
C SER A 28 9.02 -1.88 9.15
N ALA A 29 9.63 -0.75 8.79
CA ALA A 29 10.93 -0.34 9.32
C ALA A 29 10.84 0.15 10.78
N SER A 30 9.75 0.81 11.16
CA SER A 30 9.59 1.38 12.49
C SER A 30 8.93 0.45 13.51
N ILE A 31 8.22 -0.59 13.08
CA ILE A 31 7.42 -1.44 13.99
C ILE A 31 8.25 -2.13 15.09
N ASN A 32 9.49 -2.50 14.78
CA ASN A 32 10.41 -3.13 15.73
C ASN A 32 10.91 -2.15 16.81
N MET A 33 10.73 -0.85 16.61
CA MET A 33 11.11 0.20 17.56
C MET A 33 9.96 0.58 18.51
N VAL A 34 8.74 0.13 18.22
CA VAL A 34 7.57 0.38 19.07
C VAL A 34 7.57 -0.64 20.20
N ASN A 35 7.34 -0.20 21.43
CA ASN A 35 7.23 -1.10 22.59
C ASN A 35 5.78 -1.33 23.03
N ASP A 36 4.89 -0.40 22.69
CA ASP A 36 3.47 -0.50 22.99
C ASP A 36 2.80 -1.55 22.10
N GLU A 37 2.25 -2.59 22.72
CA GLU A 37 1.68 -3.75 22.00
C GLU A 37 0.40 -3.39 21.24
N GLU A 38 -0.43 -2.48 21.78
CA GLU A 38 -1.63 -2.01 21.07
C GLU A 38 -1.26 -1.27 19.78
N LEU A 39 -0.29 -0.36 19.87
CA LEU A 39 0.24 0.35 18.72
C LEU A 39 0.93 -0.58 17.71
N LYS A 40 1.67 -1.60 18.16
CA LYS A 40 2.23 -2.63 17.26
C LYS A 40 1.13 -3.36 16.50
N ASN A 41 0.09 -3.82 17.19
CA ASN A 41 -1.03 -4.53 16.56
C ASN A 41 -1.72 -3.64 15.53
N PHE A 42 -1.99 -2.38 15.87
CA PHE A 42 -2.51 -1.39 14.94
C PHE A 42 -1.61 -1.22 13.70
N MET A 43 -0.29 -1.17 13.89
CA MET A 43 0.67 -1.06 12.78
C MET A 43 0.66 -2.33 11.89
N GLN A 44 0.50 -3.52 12.45
CA GLN A 44 0.36 -4.77 11.69
C GLN A 44 -0.93 -4.80 10.87
N ASP A 45 -2.04 -4.35 11.47
CA ASP A 45 -3.33 -4.23 10.78
C ASP A 45 -3.26 -3.20 9.64
N SER A 46 -2.55 -2.09 9.88
CA SER A 46 -2.28 -1.08 8.86
C SER A 46 -1.46 -1.64 7.69
N ILE A 47 -0.38 -2.39 7.97
CA ILE A 47 0.39 -3.09 6.93
C ILE A 47 -0.49 -4.04 6.13
N SER A 48 -1.34 -4.82 6.80
CA SER A 48 -2.23 -5.78 6.14
C SER A 48 -3.24 -5.08 5.24
N SER A 49 -3.87 -4.01 5.73
CA SER A 49 -4.82 -3.19 4.96
C SER A 49 -4.15 -2.56 3.73
N LYS A 50 -2.93 -2.04 3.88
CA LYS A 50 -2.16 -1.45 2.78
C LYS A 50 -1.73 -2.48 1.73
N LYS A 51 -1.37 -3.70 2.14
CA LYS A 51 -1.09 -4.79 1.20
C LYS A 51 -2.32 -5.16 0.38
N THR A 52 -3.50 -5.23 0.99
CA THR A 52 -4.76 -5.46 0.28
C THR A 52 -5.06 -4.32 -0.70
N ALA A 53 -4.90 -3.06 -0.28
CA ALA A 53 -5.08 -1.91 -1.16
C ALA A 53 -4.11 -1.95 -2.36
N LEU A 54 -2.83 -2.25 -2.12
CA LEU A 54 -1.83 -2.40 -3.16
C LEU A 54 -2.21 -3.47 -4.19
N GLN A 55 -2.66 -4.64 -3.73
CA GLN A 55 -3.13 -5.72 -4.61
C GLN A 55 -4.33 -5.29 -5.46
N ASN A 56 -5.30 -4.59 -4.85
CA ASN A 56 -6.47 -4.08 -5.55
C ASN A 56 -6.05 -3.06 -6.64
N ILE A 57 -5.17 -2.12 -6.33
CA ILE A 57 -4.68 -1.12 -7.29
C ILE A 57 -3.89 -1.79 -8.41
N GLN A 58 -3.03 -2.77 -8.09
CA GLN A 58 -2.28 -3.53 -9.10
C GLN A 58 -3.18 -4.31 -10.05
N SER A 59 -4.32 -4.80 -9.57
CA SER A 59 -5.29 -5.50 -10.41
C SER A 59 -5.94 -4.60 -11.48
N VAL A 60 -5.90 -3.27 -11.31
CA VAL A 60 -6.36 -2.30 -12.31
C VAL A 60 -5.39 -2.21 -13.51
N LEU A 61 -4.10 -2.53 -13.30
CA LEU A 61 -3.08 -2.55 -14.35
C LEU A 61 -2.89 -3.93 -15.00
N SER A 62 -3.56 -4.97 -14.49
CA SER A 62 -3.43 -6.37 -14.95
C SER A 62 -4.49 -6.71 -16.00
#